data_AF-A0A959NZV4-F1
#
_entry.id   AF-A0A959NZV4-F1
#
_cell.length_a   1.000
_cell.length_b   1.000
_cell.length_c   1.000
_cell.angle_alpha   90.00
_cell.angle_beta   90.00
_cell.angle_gamma   90.00
#
_symmetry.space_group_name_H-M   'P 1'
#
loop_
_entity.id
_entity.type
_entity.pdbx_description
1 polymer ?
#
loop_
_entity_poly.entity_id
_entity_poly.type
_entity_poly.pdbx_seq_one_letter_code
_entity_poly.pdbx_strand_id
1 'polypeptide(L)'
;FPRKTIKNIQIINAYLKTINCSYYYVLQPIRKKDREKIIKEYEKLKIELVKFDKEEKNFSYYDHSDLFDISRNIFFDRCHIGDKGNLIIAENLSEIILTRFKL
;
A
#
# COMPACT_ATOMS: atom_id res chain seq x y z
N PHE A 1 15.70 3.65 3.12
CA PHE A 1 14.26 3.93 2.94
C PHE A 1 13.39 2.90 3.68
N PRO A 2 13.44 1.58 3.41
CA PRO A 2 12.49 0.60 3.98
C PRO A 2 12.44 0.52 5.50
N ARG A 3 13.61 0.49 6.17
CA ARG A 3 13.70 0.44 7.64
C ARG A 3 13.01 1.63 8.33
N LYS A 4 13.10 2.82 7.74
CA LYS A 4 12.45 4.03 8.28
C LYS A 4 10.92 3.93 8.10
N THR A 5 10.47 3.45 6.95
CA THR A 5 9.04 3.23 6.66
C THR A 5 8.42 2.22 7.64
N ILE A 6 9.05 1.05 7.83
CA ILE A 6 8.56 0.04 8.77
C ILE A 6 8.50 0.59 10.20
N LYS A 7 9.54 1.29 10.66
CA LYS A 7 9.53 1.91 11.99
C LYS A 7 8.38 2.92 12.14
N ASN A 8 8.12 3.73 11.12
CA ASN A 8 7.01 4.67 11.13
C ASN A 8 5.65 3.95 11.19
N ILE A 9 5.49 2.86 10.43
CA ILE A 9 4.28 2.02 10.47
C ILE A 9 4.09 1.41 11.86
N GLN A 10 5.15 0.93 12.51
CA GLN A 10 5.09 0.40 13.86
C GLN A 10 4.64 1.46 14.88
N ILE A 11 5.12 2.70 14.75
CA ILE A 11 4.71 3.83 15.60
C ILE A 11 3.21 4.13 15.38
N ILE A 12 2.77 4.20 14.13
CA ILE A 12 1.36 4.45 13.79
C ILE A 12 0.48 3.30 14.32
N ASN A 13 0.88 2.04 14.13
CA ASN A 13 0.17 0.87 14.64
C ASN A 13 0.03 0.92 16.17
N ALA A 14 1.11 1.28 16.87
CA ALA A 14 1.10 1.38 18.32
C ALA A 14 0.04 2.40 18.80
N TYR A 15 -0.08 3.54 18.13
CA TYR A 15 -1.13 4.52 18.42
C TYR A 15 -2.52 4.01 18.03
N LEU A 16 -2.71 3.45 16.85
CA LEU A 16 -4.03 2.99 16.40
C LEU A 16 -4.57 1.83 17.25
N LYS A 17 -3.67 0.98 17.79
CA LYS A 17 -4.01 -0.03 18.79
C LYS A 17 -4.58 0.56 20.08
N THR A 18 -4.03 1.68 20.60
CA THR A 18 -4.51 2.24 21.88
C THR A 18 -5.94 2.75 21.78
N ILE A 19 -6.37 3.17 20.59
CA ILE A 19 -7.74 3.60 20.29
C ILE A 19 -8.60 2.49 19.67
N ASN A 20 -8.10 1.24 19.64
CA ASN A 20 -8.75 0.09 19.04
C ASN A 20 -9.24 0.32 17.59
N CYS A 21 -8.42 1.03 16.80
CA CYS A 21 -8.71 1.35 15.42
C CYS A 21 -7.96 0.38 14.49
N SER A 22 -8.70 -0.33 13.66
CA SER A 22 -8.13 -1.11 12.56
C SER A 22 -7.81 -0.21 11.38
N TYR A 23 -6.71 -0.47 10.68
CA TYR A 23 -6.34 0.31 9.51
C TYR A 23 -5.69 -0.53 8.43
N TYR A 24 -5.73 0.03 7.21
CA TYR A 24 -5.21 -0.58 6.01
C TYR A 24 -4.01 0.20 5.52
N TYR A 25 -2.91 -0.49 5.27
CA TYR A 25 -1.75 0.09 4.62
C TYR A 25 -1.70 -0.38 3.17
N VAL A 26 -1.77 0.58 2.27
CA VAL A 26 -1.74 0.34 0.82
C VAL A 26 -0.38 0.75 0.29
N LEU A 27 0.38 -0.21 -0.22
CA LEU A 27 1.63 0.09 -0.90
C LEU A 27 1.32 0.63 -2.29
N GLN A 28 1.72 1.89 -2.51
CA GLN A 28 1.35 2.63 -3.70
C GLN A 28 1.93 2.01 -4.98
N PRO A 29 1.21 2.10 -6.10
CA PRO A 29 1.70 1.71 -7.41
C PRO A 29 2.98 2.44 -7.82
N ILE A 30 3.86 1.72 -8.53
CA ILE A 30 5.12 2.26 -9.02
C ILE A 30 5.05 2.46 -10.53
N ARG A 31 5.58 3.58 -11.02
CA ARG A 31 5.78 3.75 -12.46
C ARG A 31 6.78 2.70 -12.96
N LYS A 32 6.39 1.93 -13.98
CA LYS A 32 7.24 0.86 -14.56
C LYS A 32 8.68 1.30 -14.87
N LYS A 33 8.86 2.52 -15.39
CA LYS A 33 10.18 3.11 -15.70
C LYS A 33 11.07 3.34 -14.47
N ASP A 34 10.47 3.49 -13.30
CA ASP A 34 11.16 3.75 -12.04
C ASP A 34 11.31 2.46 -11.22
N ARG A 35 10.56 1.40 -11.57
CA ARG A 35 10.56 0.09 -10.90
C ARG A 35 11.95 -0.50 -10.80
N GLU A 36 12.69 -0.59 -11.90
CA GLU A 36 14.04 -1.19 -11.90
C GLU A 36 15.00 -0.54 -10.90
N LYS A 37 14.84 0.77 -10.64
CA LYS A 37 15.70 1.51 -9.72
C LYS A 37 15.38 1.27 -8.25
N ILE A 38 14.15 0.91 -7.93
CA ILE A 38 13.65 0.85 -6.55
C ILE A 38 13.12 -0.53 -6.14
N ILE A 39 13.10 -1.49 -7.07
CA ILE A 39 12.47 -2.81 -6.87
C ILE A 39 13.07 -3.56 -5.69
N LYS A 40 14.39 -3.51 -5.50
CA LYS A 40 15.05 -4.22 -4.39
C LYS A 40 14.63 -3.69 -3.03
N GLU A 41 14.52 -2.37 -2.89
CA GLU A 41 14.03 -1.72 -1.68
C GLU A 41 12.55 -1.98 -1.45
N TYR A 42 11.76 -2.01 -2.52
CA TYR A 42 10.33 -2.30 -2.48
C TYR A 42 10.06 -3.75 -2.06
N GLU A 43 10.77 -4.72 -2.61
CA GLU A 43 10.62 -6.14 -2.23
C GLU A 43 10.98 -6.36 -0.75
N LYS A 44 12.04 -5.70 -0.27
CA LYS A 44 12.37 -5.73 1.17
C LYS A 44 11.26 -5.14 2.02
N LEU A 45 10.66 -4.03 1.58
CA LEU A 45 9.53 -3.42 2.28
C LEU A 45 8.31 -4.35 2.28
N LYS A 46 7.97 -4.95 1.13
CA LYS A 46 6.87 -5.90 0.97
C LYS A 46 6.98 -7.10 1.89
N ILE A 47 8.15 -7.72 1.98
CA ILE A 47 8.40 -8.86 2.89
C ILE A 47 8.08 -8.47 4.35
N GLU A 48 8.57 -7.31 4.79
CA GLU A 48 8.33 -6.81 6.14
C GLU A 48 6.85 -6.47 6.38
N LEU A 49 6.16 -5.90 5.39
CA LEU A 49 4.72 -5.60 5.47
C LEU A 49 3.87 -6.86 5.55
N VAL A 50 4.18 -7.89 4.76
CA VAL A 50 3.50 -9.19 4.82
C VAL A 50 3.72 -9.87 6.18
N LYS A 51 4.92 -9.74 6.75
CA LYS A 51 5.19 -10.24 8.09
C LYS A 51 4.34 -9.50 9.13
N PHE A 52 4.31 -8.17 9.05
CA PHE A 52 3.53 -7.33 9.96
C PHE A 52 2.03 -7.63 9.87
N ASP A 53 1.49 -7.83 8.67
CA ASP A 53 0.10 -8.25 8.38
C ASP A 53 -0.31 -9.55 9.09
N LYS A 54 0.61 -10.50 9.19
CA LYS A 54 0.36 -11.77 9.88
C LYS A 54 0.43 -11.65 11.40
N GLU A 55 1.28 -10.77 11.90
CA GLU A 55 1.55 -10.62 13.34
C GLU A 55 0.57 -9.67 14.02
N GLU A 56 -0.03 -8.74 13.27
CA GLU A 56 -0.74 -7.60 13.83
C GLU A 56 -2.24 -7.60 13.53
N LYS A 57 -3.07 -7.87 14.55
CA LYS A 57 -4.54 -8.02 14.40
C LYS A 57 -5.26 -6.80 13.83
N ASN A 58 -4.78 -5.58 14.13
CA ASN A 58 -5.44 -4.33 13.73
C ASN A 58 -4.84 -3.73 12.45
N PHE A 59 -3.92 -4.45 11.82
CA PHE A 59 -3.25 -4.02 10.61
C PHE A 59 -3.66 -4.92 9.45
N SER A 60 -3.80 -4.32 8.28
CA SER A 60 -4.02 -5.06 7.04
C SER A 60 -3.20 -4.47 5.91
N TYR A 61 -2.51 -5.31 5.15
CA TYR A 61 -1.63 -4.89 4.06
C TYR A 61 -2.21 -5.22 2.69
N TYR A 62 -2.20 -4.24 1.78
CA TYR A 62 -2.51 -4.43 0.37
C TYR A 62 -1.37 -3.94 -0.53
N ASP A 63 -1.00 -4.80 -1.48
CA ASP A 63 0.04 -4.50 -2.44
C ASP A 63 -0.56 -4.02 -3.77
N HIS A 64 -0.45 -2.73 -4.04
CA HIS A 64 -0.81 -2.15 -5.34
C HIS A 64 0.41 -1.81 -6.19
N SER A 65 1.62 -2.25 -5.81
CA SER A 65 2.85 -1.89 -6.52
C SER A 65 2.81 -2.24 -8.01
N ASP A 66 2.10 -3.32 -8.36
CA ASP A 66 1.91 -3.82 -9.73
C ASP A 66 0.50 -3.54 -10.31
N LEU A 67 -0.33 -2.71 -9.66
CA LEU A 67 -1.72 -2.46 -10.07
C LEU A 67 -1.83 -1.82 -11.47
N PHE A 68 -0.79 -1.13 -11.92
CA PHE A 68 -0.83 -0.35 -13.15
C PHE A 68 0.14 -0.89 -14.21
N ASP A 69 -0.42 -1.29 -15.35
CA ASP A 69 0.39 -1.66 -16.51
C ASP A 69 0.53 -0.48 -17.47
N ILE A 70 1.74 0.11 -17.50
CA ILE A 70 2.36 1.06 -18.47
C ILE A 70 1.54 2.26 -19.01
N SER A 71 0.25 2.40 -18.71
CA SER A 71 -0.63 3.32 -19.44
C SER A 71 -0.39 4.77 -19.01
N ARG A 72 -0.33 5.67 -20.01
CA ARG A 72 0.20 7.03 -19.87
C ARG A 72 -0.70 8.02 -19.11
N ASN A 73 -1.84 7.61 -18.57
CA ASN A 73 -2.80 8.52 -17.91
C ASN A 73 -3.10 8.18 -16.44
N ILE A 74 -2.23 7.40 -15.81
CA ILE A 74 -2.44 6.92 -14.44
C ILE A 74 -1.77 7.82 -13.39
N PHE A 75 -0.62 8.40 -13.75
CA PHE A 75 0.16 9.25 -12.85
C PHE A 75 0.02 10.71 -13.29
N PHE A 76 -0.18 11.61 -12.33
CA PHE A 76 -0.12 13.05 -12.54
C PHE A 76 1.33 13.49 -12.79
N ASP A 77 2.28 12.94 -12.02
CA ASP A 77 3.71 13.23 -12.19
C ASP A 77 4.62 12.00 -11.95
N ARG A 78 5.83 12.18 -11.40
CA ARG A 78 6.77 11.09 -11.10
C ARG A 78 6.32 10.19 -9.95
N CYS A 79 5.56 10.71 -9.00
CA CYS A 79 5.17 9.98 -7.78
C CYS A 79 3.70 10.12 -7.41
N HIS A 80 3.01 11.14 -7.91
CA HIS A 80 1.60 11.36 -7.63
C HIS A 80 0.71 10.67 -8.66
N ILE A 81 -0.35 10.06 -8.17
CA ILE A 81 -1.35 9.34 -8.94
C ILE A 81 -2.38 10.36 -9.43
N GLY A 82 -2.68 10.33 -10.73
CA GLY A 82 -3.69 11.19 -11.33
C GLY A 82 -5.10 10.63 -11.18
N ASP A 83 -6.11 11.39 -11.60
CA ASP A 83 -7.53 11.09 -11.37
C ASP A 83 -7.92 9.66 -11.76
N LYS A 84 -7.49 9.21 -12.95
CA LYS A 84 -7.77 7.84 -13.43
C LYS A 84 -7.12 6.77 -12.55
N GLY A 85 -5.89 7.00 -12.07
CA GLY A 85 -5.23 6.05 -11.18
C GLY A 85 -5.90 6.01 -9.81
N ASN A 86 -6.30 7.17 -9.28
CA ASN A 86 -7.03 7.25 -8.01
C ASN A 86 -8.38 6.55 -8.08
N LEU A 87 -9.10 6.67 -9.21
CA LEU A 87 -10.35 5.95 -9.43
C LEU A 87 -10.15 4.43 -9.37
N ILE A 88 -9.15 3.89 -10.08
CA ILE A 88 -8.84 2.45 -10.08
C ILE A 88 -8.47 1.96 -8.66
N ILE A 89 -7.68 2.74 -7.91
CA ILE A 89 -7.33 2.40 -6.52
C ILE A 89 -8.59 2.40 -5.65
N ALA A 90 -9.46 3.38 -5.80
CA ALA A 90 -10.69 3.48 -5.04
C ALA A 90 -11.63 2.30 -5.32
N GLU A 91 -11.80 1.92 -6.59
CA GLU A 91 -12.58 0.74 -7.00
C GLU A 91 -12.01 -0.53 -6.37
N ASN A 92 -10.70 -0.76 -6.48
CA ASN A 92 -10.07 -1.96 -5.92
C ASN A 92 -10.14 -2.01 -4.39
N LEU A 93 -9.95 -0.88 -3.70
CA LEU A 93 -10.11 -0.81 -2.25
C LEU A 93 -11.57 -1.05 -1.82
N SER A 94 -12.53 -0.52 -2.58
CA SER A 94 -13.95 -0.75 -2.33
C SER A 94 -14.27 -2.24 -2.41
N GLU A 95 -13.83 -2.94 -3.46
CA GLU A 95 -14.05 -4.39 -3.61
C GLU A 95 -13.45 -5.19 -2.45
N ILE A 96 -12.22 -4.84 -2.04
CA ILE A 96 -11.54 -5.47 -0.91
C ILE A 96 -12.32 -5.28 0.39
N ILE A 97 -12.78 -4.05 0.65
CA ILE A 97 -13.54 -3.71 1.87
C ILE A 97 -14.87 -4.46 1.86
N LEU A 98 -15.65 -4.38 0.78
CA LEU A 98 -16.94 -5.07 0.65
C LEU A 98 -16.81 -6.58 0.86
N THR A 99 -15.83 -7.21 0.22
CA THR A 99 -15.56 -8.65 0.36
C THR A 99 -15.22 -9.04 1.81
N ARG A 100 -14.42 -8.23 2.50
CA ARG A 100 -13.98 -8.54 3.87
C ARG A 100 -15.09 -8.36 4.90
N PHE A 101 -16.00 -7.41 4.70
CA PHE A 101 -17.10 -7.14 5.61
C PHE A 101 -18.42 -7.82 5.21
N LYS A 102 -18.47 -8.53 4.07
CA LYS A 102 -19.69 -9.16 3.52
C LYS A 102 -20.86 -8.18 3.41
N LEU A 103 -20.55 -6.93 3.05
CA LEU A 103 -21.53 -5.90 2.69
C LEU A 103 -21.91 -6.09 1.22
#